data_AF-A0A5J5QXT3-F1
#
_entry.id   AF-A0A5J5QXT3-F1
#
_cell.length_a   1.000
_cell.length_b   1.000
_cell.length_c   1.000
_cell.angle_alpha   90.00
_cell.angle_beta   90.00
_cell.angle_gamma   90.00
#
_symmetry.space_group_name_H-M   'P 1'
#
loop_
_entity.id
_entity.type
_entity.pdbx_description
1 polymer ?
#
loop_
_entity_poly.entity_id
_entity_poly.type
_entity_poly.pdbx_seq_one_letter_code
_entity_poly.pdbx_strand_id
1 'polypeptide(L)'
;MDNVIGGKFKLGRKIGSGSFGELYLGVNVQTKEEVAVKLESAKTKHPQLHYESKLYMLLQGGTGIPHLKWFGIEADYNVMVIDLLGPSLEDLFNYCNRKLSLKTLLMLAIS
;
A
#
# COMPACT_ATOMS: atom_id res chain seq x y z
N MET A 1 -2.39 23.57 -2.98
CA MET A 1 -0.98 23.11 -2.98
C MET A 1 -1.01 21.66 -3.38
N ASP A 2 -0.43 21.32 -4.53
CA ASP A 2 -0.36 19.92 -4.94
C ASP A 2 0.63 19.20 -4.03
N ASN A 3 0.12 18.32 -3.16
CA ASN A 3 0.95 17.52 -2.26
C ASN A 3 1.65 16.43 -3.07
N VAL A 4 2.84 16.76 -3.59
CA VAL A 4 3.69 15.84 -4.36
C VAL A 4 4.76 15.25 -3.45
N ILE A 5 4.60 13.97 -3.12
CA ILE A 5 5.53 13.18 -2.30
C ILE A 5 6.79 12.87 -3.09
N GLY A 6 7.97 13.13 -2.48
CA GLY A 6 9.27 12.83 -3.08
C GLY A 6 9.50 13.50 -4.44
N GLY A 7 8.77 14.60 -4.73
CA GLY A 7 8.78 15.30 -6.01
C GLY A 7 8.23 14.49 -7.20
N LYS A 8 7.67 13.30 -6.97
CA LYS A 8 7.29 12.35 -8.04
C LYS A 8 5.84 11.87 -7.98
N PHE A 9 5.24 11.81 -6.79
CA PHE A 9 3.93 11.17 -6.61
C PHE A 9 2.91 12.16 -6.07
N LYS A 10 1.92 12.51 -6.90
CA LYS A 10 0.82 13.36 -6.46
C LYS A 10 -0.12 12.55 -5.57
N LEU A 11 -0.32 13.00 -4.33
CA LEU A 11 -1.24 12.36 -3.39
C LEU A 11 -2.70 12.64 -3.79
N GLY A 12 -3.52 11.60 -3.78
CA GLY A 12 -4.93 11.62 -4.14
C GLY A 12 -5.84 11.35 -2.95
N ARG A 13 -6.96 10.66 -3.21
CA ARG A 13 -7.95 10.33 -2.18
C ARG A 13 -7.43 9.25 -1.22
N LYS A 14 -7.89 9.29 0.02
CA LYS A 14 -7.72 8.18 0.98
C LYS A 14 -8.46 6.95 0.46
N ILE A 15 -7.80 5.79 0.49
CA ILE A 15 -8.35 4.50 0.04
C ILE A 15 -8.42 3.46 1.17
N GLY A 16 -7.76 3.72 2.29
CA GLY A 16 -7.83 2.85 3.45
C GLY A 16 -7.17 3.46 4.68
N SER A 17 -7.29 2.75 5.78
CA SER A 17 -6.56 3.03 7.02
C SER A 17 -6.30 1.71 7.73
N GLY A 18 -5.10 1.57 8.28
CA GLY A 18 -4.72 0.43 9.11
C GLY A 18 -4.32 0.89 10.52
N SER A 19 -3.92 -0.05 11.36
CA SER A 19 -3.49 0.22 12.73
C SER A 19 -2.27 1.14 12.83
N PHE A 20 -1.47 1.23 11.77
CA PHE A 20 -0.17 1.93 11.76
C PHE A 20 -0.14 3.14 10.82
N GLY A 21 -1.29 3.57 10.30
CA GLY A 21 -1.34 4.73 9.44
C GLY A 21 -2.48 4.73 8.43
N GLU A 22 -2.37 5.65 7.48
CA GLU A 22 -3.35 5.89 6.44
C GLU A 22 -2.82 5.46 5.08
N LEU A 23 -3.73 5.04 4.21
CA LEU A 23 -3.41 4.61 2.85
C LEU A 23 -4.14 5.49 1.85
N TYR A 24 -3.40 6.02 0.89
CA TYR A 24 -3.89 6.92 -0.14
C TYR A 24 -3.59 6.39 -1.53
N LEU A 25 -4.47 6.70 -2.48
CA LEU A 25 -4.15 6.61 -3.89
C LEU A 25 -3.14 7.71 -4.21
N GLY A 26 -2.07 7.39 -4.92
CA GLY A 26 -1.14 8.35 -5.51
C GLY A 26 -1.02 8.12 -7.01
N VAL A 27 -0.49 9.12 -7.71
CA VAL A 27 -0.18 9.01 -9.15
C VAL A 27 1.21 9.53 -9.41
N ASN A 28 2.04 8.75 -10.09
CA ASN A 28 3.33 9.22 -10.59
C ASN A 28 3.10 10.32 -11.64
N VAL A 29 3.63 11.52 -11.39
CA VAL A 29 3.34 12.70 -12.22
C VAL A 29 3.88 12.58 -13.65
N GLN A 30 4.95 11.80 -13.84
CA GLN A 30 5.60 11.58 -15.13
C GLN A 30 4.97 10.42 -15.89
N THR A 31 4.86 9.24 -15.26
CA THR A 31 4.40 8.02 -15.93
C THR A 31 2.89 7.84 -15.93
N LYS A 32 2.16 8.63 -15.12
CA LYS A 32 0.72 8.48 -14.85
C LYS A 32 0.33 7.17 -14.21
N GLU A 33 1.30 6.42 -13.72
CA GLU A 33 1.08 5.17 -12.99
C GLU A 33 0.42 5.43 -11.64
N GLU A 34 -0.64 4.67 -11.34
CA GLU A 34 -1.29 4.68 -10.04
C GLU A 34 -0.48 3.88 -9.00
N VAL A 35 -0.39 4.40 -7.78
CA VAL A 35 0.39 3.83 -6.69
C VAL A 35 -0.40 3.88 -5.38
N ALA A 36 -0.03 3.04 -4.42
CA ALA A 36 -0.50 3.17 -3.04
C ALA A 36 0.55 3.93 -2.21
N VAL A 37 0.11 4.94 -1.47
CA VAL A 37 0.94 5.76 -0.59
C VAL A 37 0.53 5.52 0.86
N LYS A 38 1.39 4.87 1.63
CA LYS A 38 1.21 4.62 3.07
C LYS A 38 1.88 5.72 3.86
N LEU A 39 1.13 6.31 4.78
CA LEU A 39 1.55 7.43 5.65
C LEU A 39 1.49 6.99 7.11
N GLU A 40 2.61 7.10 7.81
CA GLU A 40 2.72 6.85 9.24
C GLU A 40 3.29 8.10 9.92
N SER A 41 2.64 8.58 10.99
CA SER A 41 3.19 9.72 11.74
C SER A 41 4.52 9.34 12.39
N ALA A 42 5.55 10.15 12.22
CA ALA A 42 6.85 9.97 12.86
C ALA A 42 6.76 10.07 14.41
N LYS A 43 5.66 10.60 14.95
CA LYS A 43 5.40 10.73 16.39
C LYS A 43 4.71 9.50 17.00
N THR A 44 4.41 8.47 16.20
CA THR A 44 3.79 7.24 16.72
C THR A 44 4.71 6.54 17.71
N LYS A 45 4.13 5.88 18.72
CA LYS A 45 4.89 5.16 19.76
C LYS A 45 5.70 3.98 19.20
N HIS A 46 5.21 3.38 18.11
CA HIS A 46 5.79 2.19 17.50
C HIS A 46 5.86 2.35 15.99
N PRO A 47 6.85 3.09 15.46
CA PRO A 47 6.99 3.29 14.02
C PRO A 47 7.45 1.98 13.36
N GLN A 48 6.74 1.54 12.34
CA GLN A 48 7.00 0.26 11.67
C GLN A 48 7.27 0.44 10.17
N LEU A 49 6.87 1.56 9.58
CA LEU A 49 6.90 1.72 8.13
C LEU A 49 8.31 1.70 7.54
N HIS A 50 9.31 2.19 8.28
CA HIS A 50 10.72 2.11 7.87
C HIS A 50 11.26 0.67 7.87
N TYR A 51 10.83 -0.16 8.83
CA TYR A 51 11.22 -1.56 8.87
C TYR A 51 10.51 -2.34 7.77
N GLU A 52 9.21 -2.09 7.57
CA GLU A 52 8.42 -2.67 6.49
C GLU A 52 9.01 -2.38 5.10
N SER A 53 9.47 -1.15 4.84
CA SER A 53 10.09 -0.82 3.55
C SER A 53 11.37 -1.61 3.29
N LYS A 54 12.19 -1.87 4.31
CA LYS A 54 13.37 -2.75 4.19
C LYS A 54 12.99 -4.19 3.88
N LEU A 55 11.90 -4.69 4.47
CA LEU A 55 11.40 -6.04 4.16
C LEU A 55 10.90 -6.14 2.72
N TYR A 56 10.14 -5.15 2.23
CA TYR A 56 9.75 -5.11 0.83
C TYR A 56 10.95 -5.12 -0.10
N MET A 57 11.99 -4.31 0.19
CA MET A 57 13.21 -4.29 -0.62
C MET A 57 13.95 -5.63 -0.63
N LEU A 58 13.96 -6.36 0.48
CA LEU A 58 14.57 -7.70 0.57
C LEU A 58 13.77 -8.77 -0.17
N LEU A 59 12.44 -8.70 -0.12
CA LEU A 59 11.53 -9.68 -0.71
C LEU A 59 11.18 -9.37 -2.18
N GLN A 60 11.61 -8.21 -2.69
CA GLN A 60 11.30 -7.75 -4.04
C GLN A 60 11.77 -8.75 -5.09
N GLY A 61 10.95 -8.98 -6.11
CA GLY A 61 11.16 -10.01 -7.13
C GLY A 61 10.49 -11.35 -6.82
N GLY A 62 9.98 -11.54 -5.60
CA GLY A 62 9.12 -12.67 -5.26
C GLY A 62 7.71 -12.55 -5.85
N THR A 63 7.13 -13.69 -6.24
CA THR A 63 5.73 -13.74 -6.73
C THR A 63 4.78 -13.22 -5.65
N GLY A 64 3.90 -12.28 -6.02
CA GLY A 64 2.91 -11.70 -5.11
C GLY A 64 3.46 -10.64 -4.15
N ILE A 65 4.72 -10.22 -4.29
CA ILE A 65 5.32 -9.15 -3.47
C ILE A 65 5.25 -7.81 -4.22
N PRO A 66 4.54 -6.80 -3.67
CA PRO A 66 4.55 -5.43 -4.19
C PRO A 66 5.95 -4.81 -4.28
N HIS A 67 6.21 -4.02 -5.32
CA HIS A 67 7.47 -3.29 -5.45
C HIS A 67 7.49 -2.05 -4.56
N LEU A 68 8.62 -1.84 -3.89
CA LEU A 68 8.89 -0.57 -3.22
C LEU A 68 9.35 0.45 -4.26
N LYS A 69 8.54 1.47 -4.51
CA LYS A 69 8.87 2.54 -5.48
C LYS A 69 9.64 3.67 -4.83
N TRP A 70 9.29 3.98 -3.59
CA TRP A 70 9.93 5.05 -2.84
C TRP A 70 9.65 4.93 -1.35
N PHE A 71 10.60 5.34 -0.53
CA PHE A 71 10.43 5.55 0.90
C PHE A 71 11.17 6.81 1.31
N GLY A 72 10.58 7.60 2.21
CA GLY A 72 11.22 8.79 2.75
C GLY A 72 10.42 9.42 3.89
N ILE A 73 10.93 10.53 4.41
CA ILE A 73 10.28 11.33 5.44
C ILE A 73 9.84 12.64 4.81
N GLU A 74 8.55 12.96 4.93
CA GLU A 74 7.96 14.21 4.46
C GLU A 74 7.29 14.90 5.65
N ALA A 75 7.82 16.07 6.02
CA ALA A 75 7.45 16.77 7.25
C ALA A 75 7.49 15.83 8.47
N ASP A 76 6.34 15.59 9.12
CA ASP A 76 6.19 14.77 10.32
C ASP A 76 5.73 13.33 10.01
N TYR A 77 5.89 12.85 8.77
CA TYR A 77 5.43 11.53 8.34
C TYR A 77 6.53 10.69 7.69
N ASN A 78 6.59 9.42 8.09
CA ASN A 78 7.20 8.37 7.27
C ASN A 78 6.24 8.05 6.13
N VAL A 79 6.76 7.97 4.91
CA VAL A 79 5.96 7.78 3.72
C VAL A 79 6.56 6.67 2.87
N MET A 80 5.72 5.72 2.46
CA MET A 80 6.10 4.59 1.63
C MET A 80 5.18 4.53 0.40
N VAL A 81 5.77 4.42 -0.77
CA VAL A 81 5.06 4.30 -2.05
C VAL A 81 5.33 2.91 -2.62
N ILE A 82 4.26 2.17 -2.87
CA ILE A 82 4.28 0.81 -3.42
C ILE A 82 3.31 0.69 -4.60
N ASP A 83 3.33 -0.45 -5.27
CA ASP A 83 2.31 -0.82 -6.25
C ASP A 83 0.91 -0.69 -5.66
N LEU A 84 -0.02 -0.11 -6.43
CA LEU A 84 -1.43 -0.14 -6.08
C LEU A 84 -1.97 -1.56 -6.29
N LEU A 85 -2.56 -2.13 -5.24
CA LEU A 85 -3.21 -3.43 -5.29
C LEU A 85 -4.74 -3.28 -5.39
N GLY A 86 -5.37 -4.38 -5.78
CA GLY A 86 -6.82 -4.52 -5.75
C GLY A 86 -7.41 -4.63 -4.33
N PRO A 87 -8.72 -4.92 -4.22
CA PRO A 87 -9.39 -5.12 -2.94
C PRO A 87 -8.76 -6.28 -2.15
N SER A 88 -8.84 -6.19 -0.82
CA SER A 88 -8.39 -7.28 0.04
C SER A 88 -9.33 -8.50 -0.07
N LEU A 89 -8.87 -9.66 0.41
CA LEU A 89 -9.73 -10.84 0.49
C LEU A 89 -10.95 -10.62 1.39
N GLU A 90 -10.85 -9.81 2.45
CA GLU A 90 -12.01 -9.47 3.30
C GLU A 90 -13.02 -8.59 2.55
N ASP A 91 -12.55 -7.65 1.73
CA ASP A 91 -13.43 -6.84 0.87
C ASP A 91 -14.18 -7.73 -0.13
N LEU A 92 -13.46 -8.65 -0.79
CA LEU A 92 -14.04 -9.62 -1.72
C LEU A 92 -14.99 -10.60 -1.01
N PHE A 93 -14.66 -11.01 0.20
CA PHE A 93 -15.50 -11.89 1.01
C PHE A 93 -16.82 -11.20 1.38
N ASN A 94 -16.75 -9.94 1.79
CA ASN A 94 -17.94 -9.13 2.06
C ASN A 94 -18.76 -8.87 0.80
N TYR A 95 -18.12 -8.61 -0.34
CA TYR A 95 -18.77 -8.49 -1.64
C TYR A 95 -19.56 -9.77 -2.00
N CYS A 96 -19.04 -10.94 -1.64
CA CYS A 96 -19.69 -12.24 -1.84
C CYS A 96 -20.66 -12.63 -0.71
N ASN A 97 -21.21 -11.67 0.05
CA ASN A 97 -22.11 -11.93 1.19
C ASN A 97 -21.52 -12.91 2.21
N ARG A 98 -20.22 -12.81 2.45
CA ARG A 98 -19.46 -13.64 3.39
C ARG A 98 -19.54 -15.14 3.09
N LYS A 99 -19.62 -15.49 1.79
CA LYS A 99 -19.56 -16.87 1.32
C LYS A 99 -18.72 -16.97 0.04
N LEU A 100 -17.67 -17.79 0.08
CA LEU A 100 -16.91 -18.16 -1.11
C LEU A 100 -17.25 -19.60 -1.51
N SER A 101 -17.22 -19.88 -2.81
CA SER A 101 -17.37 -21.24 -3.30
C SER A 101 -16.15 -22.09 -2.94
N LEU A 102 -16.33 -23.41 -2.84
CA LEU A 102 -15.20 -24.34 -2.65
C LEU A 102 -14.15 -24.18 -3.76
N LYS A 103 -14.58 -23.98 -5.00
CA LYS A 103 -13.68 -23.69 -6.13
C LYS A 103 -12.80 -22.48 -5.86
N THR A 104 -13.38 -21.36 -5.43
CA THR A 104 -12.65 -20.12 -5.11
C THR A 104 -11.66 -20.33 -3.97
N LEU A 105 -12.07 -21.02 -2.91
CA LEU A 105 -11.20 -21.33 -1.77
C LEU A 105 -9.98 -22.16 -2.21
N LEU A 106 -10.19 -23.19 -3.04
CA LEU A 106 -9.12 -24.04 -3.55
C LEU A 106 -8.16 -23.28 -4.47
N MET A 107 -8.66 -22.37 -5.31
CA MET A 107 -7.79 -21.52 -6.13
C MET A 107 -6.90 -20.60 -5.28
N LEU A 108 -7.43 -20.04 -4.19
CA LEU A 108 -6.66 -19.17 -3.28
C LEU A 108 -5.66 -19.94 -2.40
N ALA A 109 -5.96 -21.19 -2.06
CA ALA A 109 -5.09 -21.99 -1.20
C ALA A 109 -3.89 -22.62 -1.93
N ILE A 110 -4.00 -22.79 -3.25
CA ILE A 110 -3.02 -23.49 -4.09
C ILE A 110 -2.24 -22.51 -5.00
N SER A 111 -2.64 -21.24 -5.01
CA SER A 111 -1.96 -20.16 -5.75
C SER A 111 -0.61 -19.77 -5.17
#